data_AF-A0A7X8LAI4-F1
#
_entry.id   AF-A0A7X8LAI4-F1
#
_cell.length_a   1.000
_cell.length_b   1.000
_cell.length_c   1.000
_cell.angle_alpha   90.00
_cell.angle_beta   90.00
_cell.angle_gamma   90.00
#
_symmetry.space_group_name_H-M   'P 1'
#
loop_
_entity.id
_entity.type
_entity.pdbx_description
1 polymer ?
#
loop_
_entity_poly.entity_id
_entity_poly.type
_entity_poly.pdbx_seq_one_letter_code
_entity_poly.pdbx_strand_id
1 'polypeptide(L)'
;ELEEERRLFYVGMTRAKKTLYISHPQIRYEEKADPSRFIDELLGQPQEQDFQVGTRVFHQRYGEGKIKNRKNQIIDVKFKNHWKQKKIDLHYCLQEKLIESMD
;
A
#
# COMPACT_ATOMS: atom_id res chain seq x y z
N GLU A 1 23.71 -12.42 -4.49
CA GLU A 1 22.58 -12.53 -5.44
C GLU A 1 21.65 -11.32 -5.36
N LEU A 2 20.94 -11.09 -4.25
CA LEU A 2 19.95 -9.99 -4.16
C LEU A 2 20.52 -8.58 -4.42
N GLU A 3 21.75 -8.30 -4.01
CA GLU A 3 22.41 -7.02 -4.33
C GLU A 3 22.70 -6.87 -5.83
N GLU A 4 22.97 -7.97 -6.53
CA GLU A 4 23.20 -7.96 -7.97
C GLU A 4 21.90 -7.77 -8.74
N GLU A 5 20.82 -8.41 -8.32
CA GLU A 5 19.47 -8.15 -8.82
C GLU A 5 19.07 -6.68 -8.61
N ARG A 6 19.39 -6.10 -7.44
CA ARG A 6 19.16 -4.67 -7.18
C ARG A 6 19.97 -3.78 -8.13
N ARG A 7 21.24 -4.12 -8.40
CA ARG A 7 22.06 -3.40 -9.40
C ARG A 7 21.44 -3.49 -10.80
N LEU A 8 20.94 -4.66 -11.20
CA LEU A 8 20.25 -4.84 -12.48
C LEU A 8 18.99 -4.00 -12.58
N PHE A 9 18.16 -3.98 -11.53
CA PHE A 9 16.97 -3.13 -11.47
C PHE A 9 17.32 -1.65 -11.59
N TYR A 10 18.30 -1.17 -10.81
CA TYR A 10 18.78 0.21 -10.87
C TYR A 10 19.32 0.60 -12.27
N VAL A 11 20.13 -0.26 -12.88
CA VAL A 11 20.64 -0.04 -14.24
C VAL A 11 19.49 0.03 -15.23
N GLY A 12 18.51 -0.86 -15.14
CA GLY A 12 17.32 -0.85 -15.99
C GLY A 12 16.52 0.44 -15.86
N MET A 13 16.23 0.88 -14.64
CA MET A 13 15.52 2.14 -14.37
C MET A 13 16.25 3.36 -14.97
N THR A 14 17.57 3.44 -14.78
CA THR A 14 18.38 4.58 -15.23
C THR A 14 18.64 4.61 -16.74
N ARG A 15 18.22 3.59 -17.51
CA ARG A 15 18.23 3.65 -18.99
C ARG A 15 17.10 4.51 -19.57
N ALA A 16 15.99 4.67 -18.86
CA ALA A 16 14.87 5.48 -19.33
C ALA A 16 15.24 6.98 -19.30
N LYS A 17 15.11 7.67 -20.45
CA LYS A 17 15.47 9.10 -20.56
C LYS A 17 14.32 10.07 -20.26
N LYS A 18 13.07 9.67 -20.55
CA LYS A 18 11.89 10.56 -20.43
C LYS A 18 10.80 9.96 -19.56
N THR A 19 10.43 8.71 -19.82
CA THR A 19 9.36 8.03 -19.10
C THR A 19 9.77 6.59 -18.86
N LEU A 20 9.53 6.11 -17.65
CA LEU A 20 9.77 4.72 -17.25
C LEU A 20 8.41 4.10 -16.90
N TYR A 21 8.08 2.99 -17.54
CA TYR A 21 6.91 2.19 -17.19
C TYR A 21 7.39 0.89 -16.54
N ILE A 22 6.90 0.61 -15.33
CA ILE A 22 7.14 -0.64 -14.61
C ILE A 22 5.80 -1.35 -14.52
N SER A 23 5.78 -2.63 -14.89
CA SER A 23 4.58 -3.47 -14.83
C SER A 23 4.94 -4.86 -14.34
N HIS A 24 3.99 -5.52 -13.66
CA HIS A 24 4.09 -6.91 -13.27
C HIS A 24 2.80 -7.65 -13.68
N PRO A 25 2.89 -8.93 -14.07
CA PRO A 25 1.70 -9.74 -14.32
C PRO A 25 0.97 -10.01 -12.99
N GLN A 26 -0.37 -10.07 -13.03
CA GLN A 26 -1.18 -10.48 -11.88
C GLN A 26 -1.22 -12.01 -11.71
N ILE A 27 -1.15 -12.74 -12.82
CA ILE A 27 -1.19 -14.20 -12.87
C ILE A 27 -0.05 -14.69 -13.76
N ARG A 28 0.73 -15.65 -13.28
CA ARG A 28 1.78 -16.32 -14.04
C ARG A 28 1.67 -17.82 -13.79
N TYR A 29 1.56 -18.61 -14.87
CA TYR A 29 1.35 -20.06 -14.79
C TYR A 29 0.18 -20.44 -13.87
N GLU A 30 -0.94 -19.74 -14.00
CA GLU A 30 -2.18 -19.95 -13.22
C GLU A 30 -2.09 -19.60 -11.72
N GLU A 31 -0.91 -19.20 -11.24
CA GLU A 31 -0.72 -18.72 -9.86
C GLU A 31 -0.67 -17.19 -9.79
N LYS A 32 -1.08 -16.64 -8.64
CA LYS A 32 -0.91 -15.22 -8.35
C LYS A 32 0.57 -14.87 -8.34
N ALA A 33 0.95 -13.87 -9.13
CA ALA A 33 2.31 -13.39 -9.18
C ALA A 33 2.43 -12.12 -8.32
N ASP A 34 3.17 -12.23 -7.22
CA ASP A 34 3.47 -11.07 -6.39
C ASP A 34 4.43 -10.12 -7.12
N PRO A 35 4.28 -8.80 -6.91
CA PRO A 35 5.20 -7.82 -7.46
C PRO A 35 6.62 -8.02 -6.91
N SER A 36 7.62 -7.56 -7.67
CA SER A 36 9.00 -7.56 -7.19
C SER A 36 9.13 -6.67 -5.95
N ARG A 37 9.87 -7.15 -4.94
CA ARG A 37 10.17 -6.38 -3.72
C ARG A 37 10.78 -5.00 -3.99
N PHE A 38 11.49 -4.82 -5.11
CA PHE A 38 12.09 -3.54 -5.47
C PHE A 38 11.05 -2.49 -5.89
N ILE A 39 9.83 -2.91 -6.25
CA ILE A 39 8.70 -2.00 -6.52
C ILE A 39 8.22 -1.39 -5.20
N ASP A 40 8.05 -2.20 -4.15
CA ASP A 40 7.68 -1.72 -2.82
C ASP A 40 8.76 -0.78 -2.24
N GLU A 41 10.05 -1.10 -2.44
CA GLU A 41 11.16 -0.23 -2.05
C GLU A 41 11.12 1.13 -2.79
N LEU A 42 10.70 1.14 -4.06
CA LEU A 42 10.65 2.34 -4.89
C LEU A 42 9.45 3.24 -4.57
N LEU A 43 8.27 2.66 -4.39
CA LEU A 43 7.03 3.39 -4.10
C LEU A 43 6.96 3.85 -2.63
N GLY A 44 7.81 3.27 -1.78
CA GLY A 44 7.74 3.46 -0.34
C GLY A 44 6.62 2.62 0.28
N GLN A 45 6.72 2.43 1.59
CA GLN A 45 5.65 1.82 2.36
C GLN A 45 4.78 2.93 2.95
N PRO A 46 3.44 2.72 3.00
CA PRO A 46 2.54 3.65 3.68
C PRO A 46 2.99 3.80 5.14
N GLN A 47 3.28 5.03 5.54
CA GLN A 47 3.70 5.33 6.89
C GLN A 47 2.49 5.71 7.73
N GLU A 48 2.59 5.53 9.05
CA GLU A 48 1.53 5.96 9.97
C GLU A 48 1.20 7.46 9.86
N GLN A 49 2.11 8.26 9.33
CA GLN A 49 1.94 9.70 9.12
C GLN A 49 0.96 10.01 7.99
N ASP A 50 0.81 9.09 7.03
CA ASP A 50 -0.10 9.21 5.89
C ASP A 50 -1.57 9.04 6.29
N PHE A 51 -1.83 8.54 7.50
CA PHE A 51 -3.18 8.24 8.00
C PHE A 51 -3.63 9.25 9.05
N GLN A 52 -4.08 10.42 8.58
CA GLN A 52 -4.59 11.50 9.43
C GLN A 52 -6.12 11.54 9.45
N VAL A 53 -6.67 12.28 10.41
CA VAL A 53 -8.12 12.49 10.49
C VAL A 53 -8.57 13.24 9.24
N GLY A 54 -9.49 12.65 8.48
CA GLY A 54 -9.96 13.19 7.22
C GLY A 54 -9.42 12.46 5.98
N THR A 55 -8.33 11.69 6.11
CA THR A 55 -7.78 10.89 5.01
C THR A 55 -8.77 9.83 4.54
N ARG A 56 -8.83 9.63 3.22
CA ARG A 56 -9.59 8.55 2.59
C ARG A 56 -8.73 7.30 2.56
N VAL A 57 -9.30 6.19 2.97
CA VAL A 57 -8.60 4.91 3.07
C VAL A 57 -9.40 3.82 2.39
N PHE A 58 -8.72 2.87 1.78
CA PHE A 58 -9.31 1.62 1.32
C PHE A 58 -8.86 0.49 2.24
N HIS A 59 -9.79 -0.28 2.78
CA HIS A 59 -9.48 -1.46 3.58
C HIS A 59 -9.92 -2.72 2.82
N GLN A 60 -9.06 -3.71 2.66
CA GLN A 60 -9.34 -4.90 1.84
C GLN A 60 -10.68 -5.59 2.19
N ARG A 61 -10.98 -5.72 3.49
CA ARG A 61 -12.25 -6.30 3.97
C ARG A 61 -13.47 -5.37 3.96
N TYR A 62 -13.29 -4.08 4.26
CA TYR A 62 -14.40 -3.16 4.55
C TYR A 62 -14.67 -2.15 3.42
N GLY A 63 -13.79 -2.13 2.42
CA GLY A 63 -13.82 -1.20 1.29
C GLY A 63 -13.38 0.21 1.68
N GLU A 64 -13.88 1.18 0.94
CA GLU A 64 -13.55 2.59 1.12
C GLU A 64 -14.12 3.16 2.41
N GLY A 65 -13.32 3.96 3.10
CA GLY A 65 -13.69 4.66 4.32
C GLY A 65 -12.98 5.99 4.50
N LYS A 66 -13.43 6.75 5.49
CA LYS A 66 -12.81 8.01 5.90
C LYS A 66 -12.44 7.95 7.37
N ILE A 67 -11.21 8.29 7.71
CA ILE A 67 -10.77 8.35 9.12
C ILE A 67 -11.48 9.52 9.79
N LYS A 68 -12.16 9.23 10.91
CA LYS A 68 -12.91 10.22 11.70
C LYS A 68 -12.20 10.60 12.98
N ASN A 69 -11.48 9.66 13.59
CA ASN A 69 -10.71 9.90 14.80
C ASN A 69 -9.46 9.04 14.77
N ARG A 70 -8.41 9.50 15.44
CA ARG A 70 -7.16 8.76 15.65
C ARG A 70 -6.77 8.89 17.11
N LYS A 71 -6.65 7.75 17.79
CA LYS A 71 -6.13 7.66 19.16
C LYS A 71 -4.92 6.72 19.14
N ASN A 72 -3.72 7.31 19.13
CA ASN A 72 -2.46 6.60 18.99
C ASN A 72 -2.46 5.66 17.77
N GLN A 73 -2.46 4.35 18.01
CA GLN A 73 -2.47 3.28 17.01
C GLN A 73 -3.89 2.90 16.56
N ILE A 74 -4.93 3.28 17.30
CA ILE A 74 -6.31 2.92 16.95
C ILE A 74 -6.95 4.06 16.17
N ILE A 75 -7.43 3.75 14.96
CA ILE A 75 -8.19 4.67 14.10
C ILE A 75 -9.66 4.30 14.08
N ASP A 76 -10.52 5.31 14.15
CA ASP A 76 -11.97 5.16 13.96
C ASP A 76 -12.29 5.51 12.50
N VAL A 77 -12.61 4.50 11.70
CA VAL A 77 -12.90 4.65 10.27
C VAL A 77 -14.41 4.50 10.03
N LYS A 78 -14.98 5.44 9.27
CA LYS A 78 -16.34 5.31 8.74
C LYS A 78 -16.27 4.77 7.32
N PHE A 79 -16.58 3.49 7.14
CA PHE A 79 -16.64 2.84 5.83
C PHE A 79 -17.95 3.16 5.11
N LYS A 80 -17.93 3.23 3.78
CA LYS A 80 -19.13 3.47 2.96
C LYS A 80 -20.13 2.31 3.07
N ASN A 81 -19.63 1.07 3.11
CA ASN A 81 -20.45 -0.13 3.15
C ASN A 81 -20.92 -0.51 4.57
N HIS A 82 -20.59 0.29 5.59
CA HIS A 82 -21.00 0.05 6.97
C HIS A 82 -21.63 1.29 7.61
N TRP A 83 -22.80 1.10 8.20
CA TRP A 83 -23.54 2.14 8.92
C TRP A 83 -22.84 2.61 10.22
N LYS A 84 -21.97 1.79 10.81
CA LYS A 84 -21.24 2.07 12.04
C LYS A 84 -19.77 2.37 11.78
N GLN A 85 -19.19 3.24 12.61
CA GLN A 85 -17.75 3.47 12.68
C GLN A 85 -17.07 2.22 13.25
N LYS A 86 -15.92 1.86 12.68
CA LYS A 86 -15.12 0.72 13.10
C LYS A 86 -13.78 1.21 13.65
N LYS A 87 -13.44 0.71 14.83
CA LYS A 87 -12.12 0.89 15.43
C LYS A 87 -11.20 -0.16 14.86
N ILE A 88 -10.04 0.26 14.37
CA ILE A 88 -9.06 -0.62 13.75
C ILE A 88 -7.68 -0.23 14.27
N ASP A 89 -6.84 -1.22 14.51
CA ASP A 89 -5.43 -1.02 14.81
C ASP A 89 -4.66 -0.70 13.51
N LEU A 90 -4.18 0.54 13.41
CA LEU A 90 -3.44 1.03 12.26
C LEU A 90 -2.12 0.28 12.07
N HIS A 91 -1.41 -0.03 13.15
CA HIS A 91 -0.11 -0.68 13.07
C HIS A 91 -0.26 -2.08 12.48
N TYR A 92 -1.21 -2.85 13.01
CA TYR A 92 -1.53 -4.18 12.49
C TYR A 92 -1.98 -4.13 11.02
N CYS A 93 -2.83 -3.15 10.66
CA CYS A 93 -3.30 -3.04 9.29
C CYS A 93 -2.22 -2.65 8.29
N LEU A 94 -1.20 -1.88 8.70
CA LEU A 94 -0.04 -1.57 7.85
C LEU A 94 0.86 -2.79 7.66
N GLN A 95 1.12 -3.55 8.74
CA GLN A 95 1.92 -4.76 8.68
C GLN A 95 1.31 -5.82 7.75
N GLU A 96 0.01 -6.02 7.83
CA GLU A 96 -0.73 -7.01 7.02
C GLU A 96 -1.17 -6.47 5.65
N LYS A 97 -0.74 -5.24 5.26
CA LYS A 97 -1.14 -4.58 4.01
C LYS A 97 -2.67 -4.55 3.80
N LEU A 98 -3.43 -4.39 4.88
CA LEU A 98 -4.90 -4.41 4.88
C LEU A 98 -5.52 -3.05 4.57
N ILE A 99 -4.75 -1.97 4.71
CA ILE A 99 -5.20 -0.59 4.54
C ILE A 99 -4.26 0.19 3.61
N GLU A 100 -4.84 0.98 2.71
CA GLU A 100 -4.13 1.85 1.79
C GLU A 100 -4.72 3.26 1.88
N SER A 101 -3.86 4.28 1.82
CA SER A 101 -4.29 5.68 1.69
C SER A 101 -4.67 5.96 0.23
N MET A 102 -5.74 6.72 0.00
CA MET A 102 -6.21 7.12 -1.34
C MET A 102 -5.94 8.61 -1.65
N ASP A 103 -5.12 9.26 -0.83
CA ASP A 103 -4.76 10.68 -0.97
C ASP A 103 -3.54 10.88 -1.88
#